data_AF-A0A6B1GB67-F1
#
_entry.id   AF-A0A6B1GB67-F1
#
_cell.length_a   1.000
_cell.length_b   1.000
_cell.length_c   1.000
_cell.angle_alpha   90.00
_cell.angle_beta   90.00
_cell.angle_gamma   90.00
#
_symmetry.space_group_name_H-M   'P 1'
#
loop_
_entity.id
_entity.type
_entity.pdbx_description
1 polymer ?
#
loop_
_entity_poly.entity_id
_entity_poly.type
_entity_poly.pdbx_seq_one_letter_code
_entity_poly.pdbx_strand_id
1 'polypeptide(L)'
;MSSARDITRAAWPPRSVYLDYPLGHTSGRPHEPELNQQILRDTLAAFENLRVPGSMAHLPYRWSDSDRWKDRVFAPSTKAEELPECAVPTGDGSAKASAEPSGNGGYEDDRVERHPTPQYQSEDDAAAARASHDGEECLVCAGIDY
;
A
#
# COMPACT_ATOMS: atom_id res chain seq x y z
N MET A 1 8.27 -1.91 -10.70
CA MET A 1 7.79 -3.30 -10.75
C MET A 1 6.50 -3.36 -9.94
N SER A 2 5.50 -4.15 -10.34
CA SER A 2 4.20 -4.18 -9.67
C SER A 2 3.54 -5.56 -9.72
N SER A 3 2.71 -5.85 -8.71
CA SER A 3 1.82 -7.02 -8.64
C SER A 3 0.36 -6.70 -8.98
N ALA A 4 0.04 -5.42 -9.23
CA ALA A 4 -1.31 -4.97 -9.58
C ALA A 4 -1.36 -4.53 -11.05
N ARG A 5 -1.57 -5.49 -11.97
CA ARG A 5 -1.39 -5.27 -13.41
C ARG A 5 -2.28 -4.16 -13.98
N ASP A 6 -3.57 -4.26 -13.74
CA ASP A 6 -4.61 -3.36 -14.24
C ASP A 6 -4.47 -1.95 -13.67
N ILE A 7 -4.30 -1.84 -12.35
CA ILE A 7 -4.05 -0.57 -11.65
C ILE A 7 -2.79 0.10 -12.21
N THR A 8 -1.71 -0.67 -12.36
CA THR A 8 -0.43 -0.14 -12.88
C THR A 8 -0.56 0.29 -14.34
N ARG A 9 -1.33 -0.43 -15.16
CA ARG A 9 -1.61 0.00 -16.54
C ARG A 9 -2.45 1.28 -16.59
N ALA A 10 -3.44 1.40 -15.72
CA ALA A 10 -4.30 2.58 -15.64
C ALA A 10 -3.53 3.84 -15.25
N ALA A 11 -2.52 3.71 -14.38
CA ALA A 11 -1.61 4.80 -14.03
C ALA A 11 -0.66 5.23 -15.17
N TRP A 12 -0.62 4.48 -16.28
CA TRP A 12 0.16 4.75 -17.48
C TRP A 12 1.64 5.13 -17.24
N PRO A 13 2.42 4.33 -16.48
CA PRO A 13 3.81 4.63 -16.23
C PRO A 13 4.63 4.52 -17.53
N PRO A 14 5.75 5.26 -17.66
CA PRO A 14 6.58 5.22 -18.86
C PRO A 14 7.02 3.80 -19.23
N ARG A 15 7.44 2.99 -18.24
CA ARG A 15 7.78 1.58 -18.42
C ARG A 15 7.46 0.83 -17.13
N SER A 16 7.02 -0.41 -17.25
CA SER A 16 6.69 -1.23 -16.09
C SER A 16 7.04 -2.70 -16.30
N VAL A 17 7.16 -3.41 -15.18
CA VAL A 17 7.33 -4.86 -15.14
C VAL A 17 6.29 -5.38 -14.17
N TYR A 18 5.57 -6.42 -14.60
CA TYR A 18 4.55 -7.09 -13.83
C TYR A 18 5.03 -8.48 -13.37
N LEU A 19 4.78 -8.78 -12.10
CA LEU A 19 5.03 -10.07 -11.48
C LEU A 19 3.72 -10.54 -10.82
N ASP A 20 3.22 -11.74 -11.18
CA ASP A 20 1.94 -12.26 -10.68
C ASP A 20 2.07 -12.91 -9.29
N TYR A 21 2.53 -12.10 -8.33
CA TYR A 21 2.74 -12.46 -6.94
C TYR A 21 1.76 -11.66 -6.05
N PRO A 22 1.47 -12.12 -4.82
CA PRO A 22 0.67 -11.34 -3.88
C PRO A 22 1.21 -9.91 -3.69
N LEU A 23 0.32 -8.97 -3.37
CA LEU A 23 0.73 -7.61 -2.99
C LEU A 23 1.72 -7.68 -1.81
N GLY A 24 2.73 -6.81 -1.84
CA GLY A 24 3.84 -6.81 -0.88
C GLY A 24 4.98 -7.79 -1.20
N HIS A 25 4.83 -8.69 -2.18
CA HIS A 25 5.83 -9.70 -2.53
C HIS A 25 6.42 -9.50 -3.94
N THR A 26 6.46 -8.26 -4.43
CA THR A 26 6.96 -7.95 -5.79
C THR A 26 8.43 -8.30 -6.01
N SER A 27 9.22 -8.46 -4.94
CA SER A 27 10.64 -8.80 -5.02
C SER A 27 10.93 -10.30 -4.86
N GLY A 28 9.89 -11.14 -4.83
CA GLY A 28 9.99 -12.58 -4.74
C GLY A 28 9.51 -13.17 -3.40
N ARG A 29 9.82 -14.44 -3.16
CA ARG A 29 9.31 -15.20 -2.00
C ARG A 29 10.18 -15.00 -0.76
N PRO A 30 9.61 -15.08 0.44
CA PRO A 30 10.40 -15.12 1.68
C PRO A 30 11.41 -16.27 1.63
N HIS A 31 12.61 -16.03 2.17
CA HIS A 31 13.67 -17.04 2.32
C HIS A 31 14.21 -17.67 1.02
N GLU A 32 13.98 -17.03 -0.13
CA GLU A 32 14.55 -17.46 -1.41
C GLU A 32 15.42 -16.35 -2.06
N PRO A 33 16.55 -15.98 -1.45
CA PRO A 33 17.34 -14.82 -1.87
C PRO A 33 17.89 -14.93 -3.30
N GLU A 34 18.23 -16.13 -3.77
CA GLU A 34 18.69 -16.36 -5.14
C GLU A 34 17.58 -16.06 -6.16
N LEU A 35 16.36 -16.55 -5.91
CA LEU A 35 15.21 -16.26 -6.75
C LEU A 35 14.89 -14.76 -6.76
N ASN A 36 14.90 -14.14 -5.59
CA ASN A 36 14.61 -12.71 -5.42
C ASN A 36 15.61 -11.85 -6.20
N GLN A 37 16.89 -12.20 -6.15
CA GLN A 37 17.93 -11.56 -6.95
C GLN A 37 17.70 -11.77 -8.45
N GLN A 38 17.31 -12.97 -8.88
CA GLN A 38 17.05 -13.23 -10.29
C GLN A 38 15.85 -12.42 -10.81
N ILE A 39 14.76 -12.34 -10.05
CA ILE A 39 13.58 -11.50 -10.37
C ILE A 39 14.00 -10.04 -10.59
N LEU A 40 14.85 -9.50 -9.72
CA LEU A 40 15.34 -8.13 -9.85
C LEU A 40 16.25 -7.96 -11.08
N ARG A 41 17.15 -8.91 -11.36
CA ARG A 41 18.00 -8.88 -12.55
C ARG A 41 17.17 -8.88 -13.83
N ASP A 42 16.17 -9.75 -13.93
CA ASP A 42 15.29 -9.82 -15.10
C ASP A 42 14.44 -8.56 -15.25
N THR A 43 14.00 -7.96 -14.13
CA THR A 43 13.29 -6.68 -14.12
C THR A 43 14.15 -5.56 -14.70
N LEU A 44 15.40 -5.45 -14.24
CA LEU A 44 16.34 -4.44 -14.74
C LEU A 44 16.65 -4.66 -16.22
N ALA A 45 16.90 -5.91 -16.62
CA ALA A 45 17.10 -6.27 -18.03
C ALA A 45 15.87 -5.95 -18.90
N ALA A 46 14.65 -6.12 -18.38
CA ALA A 46 13.45 -5.71 -19.10
C ALA A 46 13.43 -4.19 -19.34
N PHE A 47 13.86 -3.37 -18.38
CA PHE A 47 13.95 -1.93 -18.57
C PHE A 47 15.00 -1.49 -19.59
N GLU A 48 16.01 -2.29 -19.88
CA GLU A 48 16.96 -2.00 -20.98
C GLU A 48 16.34 -2.22 -22.37
N ASN A 49 15.33 -3.10 -22.44
CA ASN A 49 14.69 -3.54 -23.69
C ASN A 49 13.34 -2.86 -23.96
N LEU A 50 12.62 -2.43 -22.93
CA LEU A 50 11.37 -1.67 -23.07
C LEU A 50 11.69 -0.25 -23.55
N ARG A 51 11.33 0.05 -24.81
CA ARG A 51 11.59 1.35 -25.47
C ARG A 51 10.36 2.22 -25.68
N VAL A 52 9.18 1.63 -25.66
CA VAL A 52 7.92 2.35 -25.92
C VAL A 52 7.29 2.81 -24.60
N PRO A 53 6.90 4.08 -24.45
CA PRO A 53 6.12 4.54 -23.29
C PRO A 53 4.85 3.70 -23.05
N GLY A 54 4.53 3.40 -21.80
CA GLY A 54 3.39 2.56 -21.43
C GLY A 54 3.63 1.05 -21.61
N SER A 55 4.82 0.65 -22.08
CA SER A 55 5.14 -0.77 -22.22
C SER A 55 5.29 -1.48 -20.87
N MET A 56 4.86 -2.74 -20.84
CA MET A 56 4.84 -3.57 -19.63
C MET A 56 5.35 -4.97 -19.96
N ALA A 57 6.47 -5.37 -19.35
CA ALA A 57 6.94 -6.75 -19.41
C ALA A 57 6.26 -7.61 -18.32
N HIS A 58 6.10 -8.90 -18.60
CA HIS A 58 5.55 -9.87 -17.67
C HIS A 58 6.63 -10.90 -17.34
N LEU A 59 7.00 -11.04 -16.06
CA LEU A 59 7.99 -12.03 -15.67
C LEU A 59 7.36 -13.43 -15.57
N PRO A 60 8.11 -14.51 -15.87
CA PRO A 60 7.58 -15.87 -15.96
C PRO A 60 7.52 -16.63 -14.62
N TYR A 61 7.80 -15.96 -13.49
CA TYR A 61 7.84 -16.60 -12.18
C TYR A 61 6.43 -16.87 -11.63
N ARG A 62 6.27 -17.98 -10.90
CA ARG A 62 5.02 -18.38 -10.26
C ARG A 62 5.17 -18.40 -8.75
N TRP A 63 4.19 -17.82 -8.05
CA TRP A 63 4.14 -17.84 -6.58
C TRP A 63 4.06 -19.27 -6.03
N SER A 64 3.19 -20.08 -6.63
CA SER A 64 2.99 -21.49 -6.33
C SER A 64 2.56 -22.25 -7.57
N ASP A 65 2.56 -23.59 -7.49
CA ASP A 65 2.15 -24.47 -8.60
C ASP A 65 0.68 -24.30 -8.99
N SER A 66 -0.15 -23.82 -8.06
CA SER A 66 -1.56 -23.51 -8.27
C SER A 66 -1.88 -22.06 -7.97
N ASP A 67 -2.99 -21.56 -8.53
CA ASP A 67 -3.49 -20.20 -8.31
C ASP A 67 -4.42 -20.10 -7.08
N ARG A 68 -4.57 -21.16 -6.27
CA ARG A 68 -5.47 -21.20 -5.11
C ARG A 68 -5.15 -20.15 -4.03
N TRP A 69 -3.93 -19.60 -4.04
CA TRP A 69 -3.57 -18.47 -3.16
C TRP A 69 -4.35 -17.20 -3.51
N LYS A 70 -4.75 -17.02 -4.78
CA LYS A 70 -5.52 -15.88 -5.29
C LYS A 70 -6.88 -15.77 -4.59
N ASP A 71 -7.50 -16.91 -4.28
CA ASP A 71 -8.78 -16.97 -3.58
C ASP A 71 -8.72 -16.28 -2.21
N ARG A 72 -7.60 -16.39 -1.50
CA ARG A 72 -7.44 -15.77 -0.17
C ARG A 72 -7.14 -14.28 -0.23
N VAL A 73 -6.50 -13.80 -1.29
CA VAL A 73 -6.07 -12.39 -1.39
C VAL A 73 -7.04 -11.50 -2.16
N PHE A 74 -7.85 -12.08 -3.05
CA PHE A 74 -8.86 -11.35 -3.82
C PHE A 74 -10.29 -11.56 -3.31
N ALA A 75 -10.53 -12.55 -2.44
CA ALA A 75 -11.84 -12.67 -1.83
C ALA A 75 -12.12 -11.42 -0.98
N PRO A 76 -13.29 -10.78 -1.13
CA PRO A 76 -13.74 -9.78 -0.18
C PRO A 76 -13.81 -10.46 1.20
N SER A 77 -13.38 -9.76 2.25
CA SER A 77 -13.49 -10.26 3.61
C SER A 77 -14.97 -10.45 3.96
N THR A 78 -15.50 -11.65 3.77
CA THR A 78 -16.77 -12.05 4.40
C THR A 78 -16.49 -12.14 5.89
N LYS A 79 -17.33 -11.51 6.73
CA LYS A 79 -17.22 -11.61 8.19
C LYS A 79 -16.92 -13.07 8.57
N ALA A 80 -15.77 -13.27 9.21
CA ALA A 80 -15.16 -14.58 9.42
C ALA A 80 -16.14 -15.54 10.09
N GLU A 81 -16.40 -16.69 9.46
CA GLU A 81 -16.77 -17.88 10.22
C GLU A 81 -15.50 -18.39 10.91
N GLU A 82 -15.59 -18.53 12.23
CA GLU A 82 -14.52 -18.86 13.17
C GLU A 82 -13.80 -20.17 12.78
N LEU A 83 -12.48 -20.09 12.58
CA LEU A 83 -11.59 -21.26 12.61
C LEU A 83 -10.48 -20.99 13.63
N PRO A 84 -10.11 -21.99 14.45
CA PRO A 84 -9.35 -21.77 15.67
C PRO A 84 -7.92 -21.29 15.39
N GLU A 85 -7.61 -20.16 16.00
CA GLU A 85 -6.35 -19.43 15.94
C GLU A 85 -5.23 -20.22 16.65
N CYS A 86 -4.05 -20.26 16.05
CA CYS A 86 -2.85 -20.77 16.69
C CYS A 86 -2.42 -19.78 17.80
N ALA A 87 -2.93 -20.02 19.00
CA ALA A 87 -2.53 -19.52 20.32
C ALA A 87 -1.50 -18.37 20.41
N VAL A 88 -1.96 -17.21 20.90
CA VAL A 88 -1.13 -16.23 21.63
C VAL A 88 -1.93 -15.73 22.85
N PRO A 89 -1.35 -15.68 24.07
CA PRO A 89 -2.11 -15.55 25.32
C PRO A 89 -2.52 -14.12 25.67
N THR A 90 -3.65 -14.10 26.38
CA THR A 90 -4.49 -12.99 26.87
C THR A 90 -3.79 -11.99 27.79
N GLY A 91 -4.25 -10.72 27.74
CA GLY A 91 -3.93 -9.68 28.72
C GLY A 91 -4.94 -8.53 28.77
N ASP A 92 -5.98 -8.72 29.57
CA ASP A 92 -6.77 -7.77 30.38
C ASP A 92 -7.20 -6.37 29.86
N GLY A 93 -8.49 -6.26 29.55
CA GLY A 93 -9.47 -5.54 30.38
C GLY A 93 -9.60 -4.02 30.24
N SER A 94 -10.68 -3.56 29.59
CA SER A 94 -11.80 -2.82 30.24
C SER A 94 -12.74 -2.16 29.23
N ALA A 95 -14.04 -2.31 29.50
CA ALA A 95 -15.16 -1.87 28.69
C ALA A 95 -15.32 -0.33 28.58
N LYS A 96 -15.91 0.14 27.47
CA LYS A 96 -17.11 1.01 27.51
C LYS A 96 -17.84 1.08 26.18
N ALA A 97 -19.17 1.05 26.29
CA ALA A 97 -20.15 1.07 25.23
C ALA A 97 -20.56 2.50 24.85
N SER A 98 -20.82 2.73 23.57
CA SER A 98 -21.93 3.58 23.07
C SER A 98 -21.97 3.52 21.54
N ALA A 99 -23.18 3.29 21.02
CA ALA A 99 -23.49 2.91 19.64
C ALA A 99 -23.69 4.10 18.69
N GLU A 100 -23.31 3.93 17.42
CA GLU A 100 -23.92 4.47 16.19
C GLU A 100 -23.62 3.47 15.03
N PRO A 101 -24.50 3.29 14.02
CA PRO A 101 -24.47 2.13 13.14
C PRO A 101 -23.77 2.39 11.77
N SER A 102 -23.27 1.29 11.20
CA SER A 102 -22.86 1.09 9.80
C SER A 102 -21.37 1.33 9.46
N GLY A 103 -20.55 0.32 9.75
CA GLY A 103 -19.24 0.09 9.15
C GLY A 103 -19.04 -1.42 8.95
N ASN A 104 -18.80 -1.86 7.72
CA ASN A 104 -18.69 -3.27 7.36
C ASN A 104 -17.28 -3.78 7.68
N GLY A 105 -17.16 -4.81 8.53
CA GLY A 105 -15.91 -5.50 8.87
C GLY A 105 -15.09 -4.75 9.92
N GLY A 106 -14.99 -5.32 11.12
CA GLY A 106 -14.28 -4.73 12.25
C GLY A 106 -12.77 -4.68 12.02
N TYR A 107 -12.31 -3.70 11.26
CA TYR A 107 -11.08 -3.03 11.57
C TYR A 107 -11.45 -1.91 12.55
N GLU A 108 -10.88 -1.93 13.75
CA GLU A 108 -10.88 -0.71 14.55
C GLU A 108 -10.10 0.32 13.75
N ASP A 109 -10.68 1.50 13.57
CA ASP A 109 -9.99 2.57 12.86
C ASP A 109 -8.91 3.12 13.77
N ASP A 110 -7.78 2.42 13.82
CA ASP A 110 -6.61 2.77 14.64
C ASP A 110 -5.91 4.04 14.13
N ARG A 111 -6.45 4.66 13.07
CA ARG A 111 -5.95 5.94 12.58
C ARG A 111 -6.25 7.01 13.62
N VAL A 112 -5.19 7.70 14.02
CA VAL A 112 -5.30 8.90 14.85
C VAL A 112 -6.28 9.88 14.20
N GLU A 113 -7.12 10.51 15.01
CA GLU A 113 -8.02 11.57 14.57
C GLU A 113 -7.23 12.64 13.81
N ARG A 114 -7.75 13.07 12.66
CA ARG A 114 -7.17 14.21 11.95
C ARG A 114 -7.42 15.46 12.80
N HIS A 115 -6.39 15.93 13.49
CA HIS A 115 -6.46 17.20 14.18
C HIS A 115 -6.56 18.36 13.17
N PRO A 116 -7.31 19.43 13.50
CA PRO A 116 -7.35 20.64 12.68
C PRO A 116 -6.00 21.37 12.68
N THR A 117 -5.17 21.13 13.70
CA THR A 117 -3.84 21.71 13.82
C THR A 117 -2.84 20.94 12.96
N PRO A 118 -2.21 21.58 11.95
CA PRO A 118 -1.17 20.96 11.14
C PRO A 118 -0.03 20.45 12.03
N GLN A 119 0.45 19.24 11.72
CA GLN A 119 1.56 18.63 12.44
C GLN A 119 2.86 18.91 11.68
N TYR A 120 3.74 19.71 12.27
CA TYR A 120 5.07 20.03 11.73
C TYR A 120 6.15 19.21 12.43
N GLN A 121 7.24 18.90 11.72
CA GLN A 121 8.37 18.15 12.28
C GLN A 121 9.15 18.98 13.31
N SER A 122 9.26 20.30 13.10
CA SER A 122 9.91 21.25 13.98
C SER A 122 9.13 22.57 14.13
N GLU A 123 9.49 23.38 15.12
CA GLU A 123 8.93 24.73 15.28
C GLU A 123 9.32 25.67 14.13
N ASP A 124 10.53 25.50 13.60
CA ASP A 124 11.01 26.26 12.45
C ASP A 124 10.16 25.97 11.20
N ASP A 125 9.77 24.72 10.97
CA ASP A 125 8.86 24.35 9.87
C ASP A 125 7.48 25.00 10.05
N ALA A 126 6.98 25.05 11.29
CA ALA A 126 5.71 25.71 11.60
C ALA A 126 5.77 27.23 11.40
N ALA A 127 6.92 27.85 11.69
CA ALA A 127 7.14 29.27 11.46
C ALA A 127 7.27 29.59 9.97
N ALA A 128 8.03 28.80 9.23
CA ALA A 128 8.21 28.95 7.78
C ALA A 128 6.88 28.78 7.03
N ALA A 129 6.10 27.75 7.37
CA ALA A 129 4.80 27.51 6.75
C ALA A 129 3.81 28.66 7.00
N ARG A 130 3.82 29.25 8.20
CA ARG A 130 3.00 30.43 8.53
C ARG A 130 3.43 31.66 7.75
N ALA A 131 4.73 31.93 7.69
CA ALA A 131 5.28 33.05 6.93
C ALA A 131 4.95 32.94 5.43
N SER A 132 5.09 31.76 4.84
CA SER A 132 4.74 31.52 3.44
C SER A 132 3.23 31.58 3.17
N HIS A 133 2.38 31.24 4.14
CA HIS A 133 0.94 31.38 4.00
C HIS A 133 0.50 32.84 4.12
N ASP A 134 0.96 33.56 5.14
CA ASP A 134 0.68 34.99 5.35
C ASP A 134 1.18 35.85 4.18
N GLY A 135 2.28 35.44 3.54
CA GLY A 135 2.83 36.08 2.35
C GLY A 135 2.19 35.63 1.02
N GLU A 136 1.21 34.72 1.05
CA GLU A 136 0.60 34.09 -0.14
C GLU A 136 1.61 33.46 -1.11
N GLU A 137 2.80 33.08 -0.62
CA GLU A 137 3.91 32.56 -1.42
C GLU A 137 3.73 31.08 -1.78
N CYS A 138 2.82 30.39 -1.08
CA CYS A 138 2.51 28.98 -1.35
C CYS A 138 1.60 28.82 -2.58
N LEU A 139 2.17 28.36 -3.70
CA LEU A 139 1.45 28.08 -4.96
C LEU A 139 0.28 27.09 -4.82
N VAL A 140 0.23 26.31 -3.74
CA VAL A 140 -0.82 25.32 -3.46
C VAL A 140 -1.92 25.88 -2.56
N CYS A 141 -1.59 26.82 -1.66
CA CYS A 141 -2.51 27.36 -0.65
C CYS A 141 -3.01 28.78 -0.94
N ALA A 142 -2.55 29.41 -2.04
CA ALA A 142 -3.03 30.71 -2.45
C ALA A 142 -4.57 30.70 -2.62
N GLY A 143 -5.28 31.43 -1.77
CA GLY A 143 -6.74 31.55 -1.78
C GLY A 143 -7.52 30.46 -1.04
N ILE A 144 -6.90 29.66 -0.18
CA ILE A 144 -7.62 28.79 0.78
C ILE A 144 -7.57 29.42 2.17
N ASP A 145 -8.67 30.03 2.57
CA ASP A 145 -8.89 30.48 3.95
C ASP A 145 -9.42 29.30 4.78
N TYR A 146 -8.78 29.00 5.92
CA TYR A 146 -9.26 28.04 6.92
C TYR A 146 -9.96 28.73 8.08
#